data_AF-A0A9E3I8F9-F1
#
_entry.id   AF-A0A9E3I8F9-F1
#
_cell.length_a   1.000
_cell.length_b   1.000
_cell.length_c   1.000
_cell.angle_alpha   90.00
_cell.angle_beta   90.00
_cell.angle_gamma   90.00
#
_symmetry.space_group_name_H-M   'P 1'
#
loop_
_entity.id
_entity.type
_entity.pdbx_description
1 polymer ?
#
loop_
_entity_poly.entity_id
_entity_poly.type
_entity_poly.pdbx_seq_one_letter_code
_entity_poly.pdbx_strand_id
1 'polypeptide(L)' 'MKISNERPDLMELTTAPSQAQEAGYDDWKESKVRQAMDQTHDRSKMIPAHEVWESFGFEH' A
#
# COMPACT_ATOMS: atom_id res chain seq x y z
N MET A 1 -9.95 -14.43 11.86
CA MET A 1 -9.08 -14.07 10.72
C MET A 1 -7.65 -14.16 11.22
N LYS A 2 -6.87 -15.17 10.81
CA LYS A 2 -5.45 -15.26 11.18
C LYS A 2 -4.70 -14.34 10.23
N ILE A 3 -4.17 -13.24 10.76
CA ILE A 3 -3.27 -12.38 9.98
C ILE A 3 -1.93 -13.10 10.02
N SER A 4 -1.52 -13.70 8.90
CA SER A 4 -0.17 -14.25 8.78
C SER A 4 0.83 -13.11 8.96
N ASN A 5 1.86 -13.32 9.79
CA ASN A 5 2.89 -12.31 10.10
C ASN A 5 3.93 -12.14 8.97
N GLU A 6 3.63 -12.66 7.79
CA GLU A 6 4.50 -12.67 6.63
C GLU A 6 4.28 -11.38 5.84
N ARG A 7 5.37 -10.71 5.43
CA ARG A 7 5.25 -9.55 4.53
C ARG A 7 4.75 -10.06 3.18
N PRO A 8 3.68 -9.48 2.63
CA PRO A 8 3.23 -9.82 1.29
C PRO A 8 4.31 -9.49 0.27
N ASP A 9 4.45 -10.34 -0.74
CA ASP A 9 5.42 -10.10 -1.81
C ASP A 9 4.89 -9.12 -2.87
N LEU A 10 5.77 -8.60 -3.73
CA LEU A 10 5.40 -7.62 -4.75
C LEU A 10 4.37 -8.20 -5.73
N MET A 11 4.50 -9.48 -6.11
CA MET A 11 3.57 -10.11 -7.06
C MET A 11 2.18 -10.21 -6.45
N GLU A 12 2.05 -10.61 -5.19
CA GLU A 12 0.77 -10.69 -4.47
C GLU A 12 0.05 -9.33 -4.44
N LEU A 13 0.80 -8.24 -4.28
CA LEU A 13 0.25 -6.89 -4.22
C LEU A 13 -0.13 -6.31 -5.59
N THR A 14 0.55 -6.73 -6.66
CA THR A 14 0.29 -6.22 -8.02
C THR A 14 -0.69 -7.07 -8.82
N THR A 15 -0.80 -8.38 -8.56
CA THR A 15 -1.71 -9.29 -9.27
C THR A 15 -3.17 -9.21 -8.85
N ALA A 16 -3.52 -8.43 -7.83
CA ALA A 16 -4.91 -8.24 -7.44
C ALA A 16 -5.76 -7.79 -8.65
N PRO A 17 -6.89 -8.47 -8.95
CA PRO A 17 -7.65 -8.24 -10.17
C PRO A 17 -8.12 -6.79 -10.26
N SER A 18 -7.61 -6.08 -11.26
CA SER A 18 -8.02 -4.72 -11.60
C SER A 18 -9.22 -4.78 -12.53
N GLN A 19 -10.30 -4.07 -12.20
CA GLN A 19 -11.38 -3.80 -13.16
C GLN A 19 -11.03 -2.62 -14.10
N ALA A 20 -9.96 -1.88 -13.80
CA ALA A 20 -9.49 -0.77 -14.62
C ALA A 20 -8.57 -1.30 -15.73
N GLN A 21 -9.05 -1.25 -16.97
CA GLN A 21 -8.29 -1.55 -18.20
C GLN A 21 -7.74 -0.26 -18.83
N GLU A 22 -7.16 0.62 -18.02
CA GLU A 22 -6.51 1.82 -18.54
C GLU A 22 -5.09 1.49 -19.00
N ALA A 23 -4.72 1.93 -20.21
CA ALA A 23 -3.38 1.70 -20.74
C ALA A 23 -2.32 2.31 -19.80
N GLY A 24 -1.35 1.50 -19.36
CA GLY A 24 -0.30 1.93 -18.43
C GLY A 24 -0.69 1.89 -16.94
N TYR A 25 -1.91 1.46 -16.60
CA TYR A 25 -2.33 1.29 -15.20
C TYR A 25 -1.49 0.24 -14.49
N ASP A 26 -1.21 -0.89 -15.13
CA ASP A 26 -0.43 -1.98 -14.54
C ASP A 26 1.02 -1.54 -14.26
N ASP A 27 1.65 -0.83 -15.20
CA ASP A 27 2.99 -0.27 -15.03
C ASP A 27 3.03 0.77 -13.89
N TRP A 28 2.03 1.65 -13.84
CA TRP A 28 1.88 2.61 -12.75
C TRP A 28 1.68 1.92 -11.40
N LYS A 29 0.83 0.88 -11.35
CA LYS A 29 0.52 0.11 -10.14
C LYS A 29 1.77 -0.59 -9.63
N GLU A 30 2.53 -1.26 -10.50
CA GLU A 30 3.79 -1.91 -10.12
C GLU A 30 4.78 -0.89 -9.53
N SER A 31 4.97 0.24 -10.22
CA SER A 31 5.86 1.32 -9.77
C SER A 31 5.45 1.87 -8.39
N LYS A 32 4.15 2.13 -8.20
CA LYS A 32 3.59 2.63 -6.93
C LYS A 32 3.76 1.64 -5.79
N VAL A 33 3.49 0.36 -6.02
CA VAL A 33 3.63 -0.68 -4.98
C VAL A 33 5.09 -0.86 -4.60
N ARG A 34 6.01 -0.89 -5.58
CA ARG A 34 7.45 -0.96 -5.30
C ARG A 34 7.91 0.21 -4.41
N GLN A 35 7.50 1.42 -4.75
CA GLN A 35 7.83 2.61 -3.94
C GLN A 35 7.25 2.51 -2.51
N ALA A 36 6.01 2.04 -2.36
CA ALA A 36 5.40 1.86 -1.05
C ALA A 36 6.13 0.80 -0.21
N MET A 37 6.54 -0.32 -0.81
CA MET A 37 7.34 -1.35 -0.14
C MET A 37 8.67 -0.78 0.36
N ASP A 38 9.39 -0.01 -0.48
CA ASP A 38 10.65 0.64 -0.10
C ASP A 38 10.44 1.60 1.08
N GLN A 39 9.35 2.37 1.11
CA GLN A 39 9.02 3.25 2.23
C GLN A 39 8.82 2.48 3.54
N THR A 40 8.31 1.24 3.51
CA THR A 40 8.16 0.43 4.73
C THR A 40 9.47 0.03 5.40
N HIS A 41 10.60 0.13 4.69
CA HIS A 41 11.92 -0.11 5.26
C HIS A 41 12.43 1.08 6.08
N ASP A 42 11.86 2.27 5.89
CA ASP A 42 12.25 3.50 6.57
C ASP A 42 11.04 4.08 7.32
N ARG A 43 10.93 3.77 8.61
CA ARG A 43 9.82 4.22 9.46
C ARG A 43 9.73 5.74 9.57
N SER A 44 10.81 6.49 9.30
CA SER A 44 10.76 7.96 9.31
C SER A 44 9.94 8.54 8.16
N LYS A 45 9.67 7.74 7.12
CA LYS A 45 8.84 8.09 5.97
C LYS A 45 7.39 7.64 6.10
N MET A 46 7.02 6.99 7.20
CA MET A 46 5.66 6.55 7.46
C MET A 46 4.92 7.56 8.33
N ILE A 47 3.66 7.84 7.98
CA ILE A 47 2.78 8.69 8.79
C ILE A 47 2.20 7.83 9.93
N PRO A 48 2.33 8.24 11.20
CA PRO A 48 1.69 7.56 12.32
C PRO A 48 0.17 7.44 12.14
N ALA A 49 -0.40 6.33 12.60
CA ALA A 49 -1.83 6.06 12.41
C ALA A 49 -2.75 7.13 13.02
N HIS A 50 -2.38 7.70 14.17
CA HIS A 50 -3.17 8.76 14.81
C HIS A 50 -3.24 10.03 13.97
N GLU A 51 -2.13 10.45 13.34
CA GLU A 51 -2.10 11.62 12.44
C GLU A 51 -2.99 11.39 11.21
N VAL A 52 -3.05 10.15 10.70
CA VAL A 52 -3.96 9.76 9.63
C VAL A 52 -5.41 9.88 10.11
N TRP A 53 -5.75 9.33 11.27
CA TRP A 53 -7.11 9.40 11.80
C TRP A 53 -7.59 10.83 12.04
N GLU A 54 -6.73 11.69 12.59
CA GLU A 54 -6.99 13.12 12.77
C GLU A 54 -7.28 13.80 11.43
N SER A 55 -6.41 13.59 10.43
CA SER A 55 -6.50 14.23 9.11
C SER A 55 -7.79 13.88 8.36
N PHE A 56 -8.33 12.67 8.60
CA PHE A 56 -9.56 12.20 7.97
C PHE A 56 -10.80 12.32 8.87
N GLY A 57 -10.67 12.80 10.11
CA GLY A 57 -11.79 12.97 11.05
C GLY A 57 -12.35 11.65 11.61
N PHE A 58 -11.51 10.63 11.74
CA PHE A 58 -11.89 9.30 12.25
C PHE A 58 -11.72 9.16 13.78
N GLU A 59 -11.55 10.26 14.52
CA GLU A 59 -11.26 10.25 15.96
C GLU A 59 -12.47 10.01 16.87
N HIS A 60 -13.59 9.51 16.32
CA HIS A 60 -14.88 9.35 17.02
C HIS A 60 -15.19 7.90 17.39
#